data_AF-A0A959FQI8-F1
#
_entry.id   AF-A0A959FQI8-F1
#
_cell.length_a   1.000
_cell.length_b   1.000
_cell.length_c   1.000
_cell.angle_alpha   90.00
_cell.angle_beta   90.00
_cell.angle_gamma   90.00
#
_symmetry.space_group_name_H-M   'P 1'
#
loop_
_entity.id
_entity.type
_entity.pdbx_description
1 polymer ?
#
loop_
_entity_poly.entity_id
_entity_poly.type
_entity_poly.pdbx_seq_one_letter_code
_entity_poly.pdbx_strand_id
1 'polypeptide(L)'
;EPKSGDDVVCTIDVDMQDITEGALHRAMSLHDAQYGVAIVMEVETGAVRAIANLGKTKDGDIWETYNHAVGSATEPGSTFKLASIMALLESGAVKLTDSIDLEQGKTTFYEEELEDASYHQLDKTTVQTAFEISSNVGMAKLVQQHFGDNNKADKFIEYLKKFNLHQRTGIEIEGEASPIIKEAYSEEDNWSGTTLPWMSIGYELTLAPIQLLTFYNAIANNGREMKPYLVSKVQRYGETIQNFPPTVINRKIASDRTIRQVRQLLEGVVLRGTASKYNDAPYHFAGKTGTSQLNYRRYDSGSNRVGGYQASFVGYFPAEKPKYSCIVVISSPRKGGFYGGDVALPVFREIADKVYATKTELLEPMNDTPRPILAANHLPDAQIGNRKEMEFLLNTFQLNFVNRDDSPIAVVETTTSDTLELNRRTIVRDRVPNVVGMGLRDALYILENMGLKVEVSGFGKVVRQSIIPGTFAKGQTLRLYLG
;
A
#
# COMPACT_ATOMS: atom_id res chain seq x y z
N GLU A 1 20.06 30.62 -39.50
CA GLU A 1 20.37 30.59 -38.06
C GLU A 1 20.00 29.23 -37.49
N PRO A 2 20.76 28.70 -36.51
CA PRO A 2 20.38 27.47 -35.81
C PRO A 2 19.06 27.66 -35.05
N LYS A 3 18.21 26.63 -35.04
CA LYS A 3 16.98 26.62 -34.25
C LYS A 3 17.24 25.86 -32.94
N SER A 4 16.81 26.43 -31.82
CA SER A 4 16.84 25.71 -30.53
C SER A 4 15.99 24.44 -30.61
N GLY A 5 16.44 23.39 -29.93
CA GLY A 5 15.61 22.21 -29.68
C GLY A 5 14.45 22.55 -28.73
N ASP A 6 13.47 21.64 -28.68
CA ASP A 6 12.32 21.71 -27.78
C ASP A 6 12.63 20.99 -26.46
N ASP A 7 11.96 21.41 -25.38
CA ASP A 7 12.06 20.78 -24.07
C ASP A 7 11.14 19.55 -23.99
N VAL A 8 11.67 18.42 -23.53
CA VAL A 8 10.89 17.20 -23.30
C VAL A 8 10.60 17.07 -21.81
N VAL A 9 9.32 17.09 -21.44
CA VAL A 9 8.91 16.95 -20.04
C VAL A 9 8.52 15.51 -19.75
N CYS A 10 9.36 14.83 -18.98
CA CYS A 10 9.18 13.43 -18.64
C CYS A 10 8.18 13.22 -17.48
N THR A 11 7.68 12.00 -17.35
CA THR A 11 6.85 11.55 -16.22
C THR A 11 7.67 11.20 -14.98
N ILE A 12 8.99 11.12 -15.13
CA ILE A 12 9.96 10.80 -14.08
C ILE A 12 9.83 11.78 -12.92
N ASP A 13 9.72 11.23 -11.73
CA ASP A 13 9.78 11.95 -10.46
C ASP A 13 11.19 11.79 -9.91
N VAL A 14 11.91 12.91 -9.77
CA VAL A 14 13.34 12.91 -9.41
C VAL A 14 13.58 12.29 -8.03
N ASP A 15 12.68 12.52 -7.07
CA ASP A 15 12.81 11.96 -5.73
C ASP A 15 12.59 10.43 -5.78
N MET A 16 11.59 9.97 -6.53
CA MET A 16 11.38 8.53 -6.72
C MET A 16 12.54 7.87 -7.48
N GLN A 17 13.12 8.55 -8.46
CA GLN A 17 14.26 8.06 -9.22
C GLN A 17 15.47 7.86 -8.31
N ASP A 18 15.81 8.85 -7.48
CA ASP A 18 16.93 8.77 -6.52
C ASP A 18 16.73 7.64 -5.50
N ILE A 19 15.51 7.52 -4.95
CA ILE A 19 15.13 6.42 -4.05
C ILE A 19 15.34 5.06 -4.74
N THR A 20 14.85 4.94 -5.97
CA THR A 20 14.86 3.69 -6.76
C THR A 20 16.27 3.26 -7.11
N GLU A 21 17.08 4.17 -7.65
CA GLU A 21 18.45 3.90 -8.05
C GLU A 21 19.32 3.59 -6.83
N GLY A 22 19.20 4.37 -5.76
CA GLY A 22 19.94 4.14 -4.53
C GLY A 22 19.63 2.77 -3.90
N ALA A 23 18.35 2.37 -3.84
CA ALA A 23 17.94 1.08 -3.30
C ALA A 23 18.50 -0.07 -4.13
N LEU A 24 18.42 0.05 -5.46
CA LEU A 24 18.94 -0.95 -6.38
C LEU A 24 20.46 -1.08 -6.30
N HIS A 25 21.18 0.05 -6.24
CA HIS A 25 22.64 0.07 -6.12
C HIS A 25 23.11 -0.63 -4.83
N ARG A 26 22.47 -0.34 -3.69
CA ARG A 26 22.78 -1.01 -2.40
C ARG A 26 22.60 -2.52 -2.49
N ALA A 27 21.49 -2.99 -3.07
CA ALA A 27 21.23 -4.41 -3.21
C ALA A 27 22.21 -5.09 -4.17
N MET A 28 22.52 -4.47 -5.31
CA MET A 28 23.52 -5.00 -6.23
C MET A 28 24.90 -5.14 -5.58
N SER A 29 25.30 -4.14 -4.79
CA SER A 29 26.55 -4.15 -4.04
C SER A 29 26.56 -5.27 -3.00
N LEU A 30 25.49 -5.38 -2.21
CA LEU A 30 25.34 -6.38 -1.15
C LEU A 30 25.38 -7.82 -1.69
N HIS A 31 24.65 -8.07 -2.78
CA HIS A 31 24.49 -9.40 -3.35
C HIS A 31 25.53 -9.76 -4.41
N ASP A 32 26.47 -8.86 -4.71
CA ASP A 32 27.48 -9.03 -5.76
C ASP A 32 26.85 -9.39 -7.13
N ALA A 33 25.69 -8.81 -7.43
CA ALA A 33 24.86 -9.14 -8.59
C ALA A 33 25.46 -8.64 -9.92
N GLN A 34 25.10 -9.26 -11.03
CA GLN A 34 25.60 -8.87 -12.37
C GLN A 34 24.90 -7.60 -12.88
N TYR A 35 23.57 -7.58 -12.80
CA TYR A 35 22.77 -6.41 -13.10
C TYR A 35 21.48 -6.42 -12.27
N GLY A 36 20.86 -5.25 -12.18
CA GLY A 36 19.61 -5.01 -11.48
C GLY A 36 18.72 -4.06 -12.26
N VAL A 37 17.42 -4.24 -12.11
CA VAL A 37 16.38 -3.39 -12.67
C VAL A 37 15.38 -3.05 -11.58
N ALA A 38 14.96 -1.79 -11.51
CA ALA A 38 13.80 -1.38 -10.74
C ALA A 38 12.97 -0.38 -11.55
N ILE A 39 11.65 -0.57 -11.59
CA ILE A 39 10.73 0.34 -12.29
C ILE A 39 9.57 0.65 -11.35
N VAL A 40 9.24 1.93 -11.19
CA VAL A 40 8.05 2.41 -10.46
C VAL A 40 7.10 3.06 -11.46
N MET A 41 5.86 2.58 -11.49
CA MET A 41 4.82 3.02 -12.42
C MET A 41 3.56 3.42 -11.67
N GLU A 42 2.96 4.53 -12.04
CA GLU A 42 1.67 4.96 -11.49
C GLU A 42 0.54 4.06 -12.00
N VAL A 43 -0.30 3.57 -11.09
CA VAL A 43 -1.37 2.61 -11.36
C VAL A 43 -2.44 3.18 -12.27
N GLU A 44 -2.87 4.41 -12.02
CA GLU A 44 -4.01 5.00 -12.71
C GLU A 44 -3.71 5.34 -14.18
N THR A 45 -2.48 5.80 -14.45
CA THR A 45 -2.12 6.41 -15.75
C THR A 45 -1.14 5.58 -16.57
N GLY A 46 -0.37 4.68 -15.95
CA GLY A 46 0.77 4.03 -16.60
C GLY A 46 2.03 4.91 -16.68
N ALA A 47 2.04 6.09 -16.04
CA ALA A 47 3.21 6.95 -16.04
C ALA A 47 4.39 6.25 -15.36
N VAL A 48 5.53 6.13 -16.04
CA VAL A 48 6.75 5.62 -15.41
C VAL A 48 7.34 6.75 -14.57
N ARG A 49 7.32 6.57 -13.25
CA ARG A 49 7.81 7.57 -12.27
C ARG A 49 9.29 7.39 -11.97
N ALA A 50 9.80 6.17 -12.04
CA ALA A 50 11.22 5.87 -11.93
C ALA A 50 11.56 4.63 -12.75
N ILE A 51 12.76 4.62 -13.33
CA ILE A 51 13.33 3.49 -14.08
C ILE A 51 14.84 3.48 -13.87
N ALA A 52 15.35 2.44 -13.21
CA ALA A 52 16.77 2.27 -12.92
C ALA A 52 17.29 0.96 -13.51
N ASN A 53 18.42 1.04 -14.21
CA ASN A 53 19.08 -0.08 -14.86
C ASN A 53 20.57 -0.10 -14.50
N LEU A 54 20.95 -0.84 -13.47
CA LEU A 54 22.32 -0.86 -12.98
C LEU A 54 23.01 -2.17 -13.35
N GLY A 55 24.29 -2.11 -13.72
CA GLY A 55 25.09 -3.27 -14.10
C GLY A 55 26.53 -3.14 -13.61
N LYS A 56 27.19 -4.26 -13.40
CA LYS A 56 28.64 -4.28 -13.19
C LYS A 56 29.36 -3.94 -14.47
N THR A 57 30.18 -2.91 -14.41
CA THR A 57 31.10 -2.52 -15.48
C THR A 57 32.29 -3.48 -15.55
N LYS A 58 33.14 -3.32 -16.58
CA LYS A 58 34.36 -4.11 -16.75
C LYS A 58 35.36 -3.90 -15.61
N ASP A 59 35.35 -2.71 -15.01
CA ASP A 59 36.25 -2.32 -13.92
C ASP A 59 35.73 -2.76 -12.53
N GLY A 60 34.52 -3.34 -12.49
CA GLY A 60 33.89 -3.85 -11.26
C GLY A 60 32.94 -2.87 -10.58
N ASP A 61 32.91 -1.60 -11.01
CA ASP A 61 31.98 -0.59 -10.52
C ASP A 61 30.54 -0.86 -10.96
N ILE A 62 29.57 -0.38 -10.19
CA ILE A 62 28.14 -0.45 -10.53
C ILE A 62 27.74 0.87 -11.17
N TRP A 63 27.25 0.82 -12.41
CA TRP A 63 26.83 1.99 -13.17
C TRP A 63 25.63 1.65 -14.07
N GLU A 64 25.02 2.67 -14.67
CA GLU A 64 24.02 2.45 -15.70
C GLU A 64 24.66 1.82 -16.94
N THR A 65 24.18 0.64 -17.35
CA THR A 65 24.77 -0.11 -18.46
C THR A 65 23.78 -0.25 -19.62
N TYR A 66 23.11 -1.40 -19.72
CA TYR A 66 22.09 -1.65 -20.72
C TYR A 66 20.70 -1.45 -20.11
N ASN A 67 19.74 -0.99 -20.91
CA ASN A 67 18.36 -0.81 -20.46
C ASN A 67 17.64 -2.17 -20.37
N HIS A 68 17.99 -2.95 -19.35
CA HIS A 68 17.44 -4.26 -19.08
C HIS A 68 15.93 -4.21 -18.76
N ALA A 69 15.40 -3.08 -18.30
CA ALA A 69 13.99 -2.86 -18.03
C ALA A 69 13.10 -3.07 -19.27
N VAL A 70 13.58 -2.67 -20.45
CA VAL A 70 12.83 -2.80 -21.72
C VAL A 70 13.47 -3.79 -22.69
N GLY A 71 14.81 -3.87 -22.71
CA GLY A 71 15.56 -4.56 -23.74
C GLY A 71 15.92 -6.02 -23.42
N SER A 72 15.71 -6.48 -22.20
CA SER A 72 16.03 -7.86 -21.81
C SER A 72 14.76 -8.66 -21.52
N ALA A 73 14.29 -9.41 -22.52
CA ALA A 73 13.30 -10.45 -22.30
C ALA A 73 13.97 -11.67 -21.65
N THR A 74 13.52 -12.03 -20.45
CA THR A 74 14.03 -13.17 -19.69
C THR A 74 12.88 -14.03 -19.20
N GLU A 75 13.17 -15.25 -18.75
CA GLU A 75 12.17 -16.09 -18.10
C GLU A 75 11.76 -15.47 -16.77
N PRO A 76 10.48 -15.05 -16.63
CA PRO A 76 9.99 -14.36 -15.43
C PRO A 76 9.95 -15.28 -14.20
N GLY A 77 9.91 -16.60 -14.40
CA GLY A 77 9.74 -17.57 -13.33
C GLY A 77 8.42 -17.36 -12.57
N SER A 78 8.46 -17.57 -11.25
CA SER A 78 7.25 -17.61 -10.42
C SER A 78 6.40 -16.32 -10.37
N THR A 79 6.89 -15.18 -10.86
CA THR A 79 6.03 -13.99 -11.06
C THR A 79 4.99 -14.22 -12.15
N PHE A 80 5.26 -15.11 -13.12
CA PHE A 80 4.31 -15.44 -14.18
C PHE A 80 3.12 -16.28 -13.71
N LYS A 81 3.24 -16.97 -12.58
CA LYS A 81 2.14 -17.78 -12.00
C LYS A 81 0.86 -16.98 -11.82
N LEU A 82 0.95 -15.65 -11.67
CA LEU A 82 -0.22 -14.77 -11.65
C LEU A 82 -1.06 -14.91 -12.92
N ALA A 83 -0.43 -14.89 -14.11
CA ALA A 83 -1.12 -15.08 -15.38
C ALA A 83 -1.76 -16.46 -15.47
N SER A 84 -1.07 -17.49 -14.97
CA SER A 84 -1.56 -18.87 -14.99
C SER A 84 -2.77 -19.09 -14.08
N ILE A 85 -2.71 -18.62 -12.82
CA ILE A 85 -3.87 -18.71 -11.92
C ILE A 85 -5.03 -17.85 -12.40
N MET A 86 -4.74 -16.69 -13.00
CA MET A 86 -5.76 -15.82 -13.59
C MET A 86 -6.48 -16.50 -14.76
N ALA A 87 -5.77 -17.23 -15.63
CA ALA A 87 -6.39 -18.01 -16.71
C ALA A 87 -7.30 -19.13 -16.17
N LEU A 88 -6.87 -19.84 -15.12
CA LEU A 88 -7.66 -20.87 -14.45
C LEU A 88 -8.93 -20.32 -13.78
N LEU A 89 -8.83 -19.15 -13.16
CA LEU A 89 -9.98 -18.48 -12.53
C LEU A 89 -10.95 -17.90 -13.57
N GLU A 90 -10.44 -17.26 -14.61
CA GLU A 90 -11.25 -16.65 -15.67
C GLU A 90 -11.97 -17.70 -16.52
N SER A 91 -11.39 -18.89 -16.69
CA SER A 91 -12.07 -20.02 -17.34
C SER A 91 -13.13 -20.68 -16.47
N GLY A 92 -13.17 -20.35 -15.17
CA GLY A 92 -14.02 -21.00 -14.19
C GLY A 92 -13.60 -22.43 -13.85
N ALA A 93 -12.39 -22.84 -14.24
CA ALA A 93 -11.87 -24.18 -14.04
C ALA A 93 -11.63 -24.50 -12.56
N VAL A 94 -11.28 -23.49 -11.75
CA VAL A 94 -10.95 -23.66 -10.33
C VAL A 94 -11.56 -22.55 -9.47
N LYS A 95 -11.70 -22.84 -8.17
CA LYS A 95 -11.95 -21.88 -7.10
C LYS A 95 -10.73 -21.84 -6.17
N LEU A 96 -10.55 -20.70 -5.50
CA LEU A 96 -9.46 -20.51 -4.54
C LEU A 96 -9.44 -21.53 -3.40
N THR A 97 -10.62 -22.03 -3.02
CA THR A 97 -10.82 -22.99 -1.94
C THR A 97 -10.70 -24.45 -2.39
N ASP A 98 -10.59 -24.72 -3.69
CA ASP A 98 -10.50 -26.09 -4.18
C ASP A 98 -9.20 -26.72 -3.65
N SER A 99 -9.26 -28.00 -3.31
CA SER A 99 -8.12 -28.74 -2.81
C SER A 99 -7.26 -29.24 -3.96
N ILE A 100 -5.95 -29.11 -3.81
CA ILE A 100 -4.93 -29.60 -4.74
C ILE A 100 -3.92 -30.46 -4.00
N ASP A 101 -3.51 -31.55 -4.65
CA ASP A 101 -2.42 -32.40 -4.22
C ASP A 101 -1.09 -31.87 -4.76
N LEU A 102 -0.18 -31.52 -3.86
CA LEU A 102 1.15 -31.03 -4.19
C LEU A 102 2.19 -32.14 -4.27
N GLU A 103 1.84 -33.40 -3.98
CA GLU A 103 2.75 -34.55 -3.99
C GLU A 103 4.05 -34.27 -3.19
N GLN A 104 3.90 -33.64 -2.02
CA GLN A 104 5.01 -33.20 -1.16
C GLN A 104 6.01 -32.26 -1.85
N GLY A 105 5.57 -31.55 -2.90
CA GLY A 105 6.35 -30.57 -3.65
C GLY A 105 7.16 -31.17 -4.79
N LYS A 106 6.89 -32.40 -5.23
CA LYS A 106 7.61 -33.05 -6.33
C LYS A 106 6.68 -33.89 -7.18
N THR A 107 6.70 -33.69 -8.50
CA THR A 107 5.89 -34.48 -9.45
C THR A 107 6.67 -34.71 -10.75
N THR A 108 6.15 -35.56 -11.63
CA THR A 108 6.77 -35.87 -12.92
C THR A 108 5.77 -35.61 -14.04
N PHE A 109 6.18 -34.79 -15.00
CA PHE A 109 5.44 -34.59 -16.24
C PHE A 109 6.19 -35.26 -17.37
N TYR A 110 5.60 -36.31 -17.94
CA TYR A 110 6.27 -37.15 -18.93
C TYR A 110 7.59 -37.72 -18.41
N GLU A 111 8.73 -37.26 -18.91
CA GLU A 111 10.08 -37.71 -18.52
C GLU A 111 10.82 -36.68 -17.64
N GLU A 112 10.21 -35.52 -17.38
CA GLU A 112 10.84 -34.42 -16.66
C GLU A 112 10.25 -34.25 -15.26
N GLU A 113 11.14 -34.12 -14.29
CA GLU A 113 10.78 -33.91 -12.90
C GLU A 113 10.60 -32.43 -12.60
N LEU A 114 9.53 -32.09 -11.88
CA LEU A 114 9.25 -30.74 -11.42
C LEU A 114 9.22 -30.72 -9.89
N GLU A 115 9.99 -29.81 -9.32
CA GLU A 115 10.10 -29.62 -7.87
C GLU A 115 9.72 -28.20 -7.45
N ASP A 116 9.16 -28.07 -6.25
CA ASP A 116 8.93 -26.80 -5.58
C ASP A 116 10.24 -26.22 -5.05
N ALA A 117 10.36 -24.89 -5.11
CA ALA A 117 11.57 -24.18 -4.67
C ALA A 117 11.82 -24.29 -3.15
N SER A 118 10.82 -24.70 -2.36
CA SER A 118 10.94 -24.86 -0.92
C SER A 118 10.14 -26.07 -0.46
N TYR A 119 10.73 -26.85 0.44
CA TYR A 119 10.08 -27.99 1.05
C TYR A 119 9.02 -27.54 2.06
N HIS A 120 7.79 -28.03 1.91
CA HIS A 120 6.66 -27.61 2.76
C HIS A 120 5.89 -28.78 3.43
N GLN A 121 6.27 -30.05 3.20
CA GLN A 121 5.61 -31.24 3.79
C GLN A 121 4.09 -31.32 3.58
N LEU A 122 3.54 -30.52 2.67
CA LEU A 122 2.10 -30.53 2.41
C LEU A 122 1.81 -31.57 1.32
N ASP A 123 1.02 -32.59 1.67
CA ASP A 123 0.43 -33.47 0.66
C ASP A 123 -0.65 -32.70 -0.12
N LYS A 124 -1.58 -32.06 0.58
CA LYS A 124 -2.68 -31.30 -0.01
C LYS A 124 -2.82 -29.92 0.60
N THR A 125 -3.26 -28.97 -0.21
CA THR A 125 -3.57 -27.61 0.24
C THR A 125 -4.67 -27.01 -0.64
N THR A 126 -5.02 -25.74 -0.43
CA THR A 126 -5.95 -25.02 -1.30
C THR A 126 -5.23 -24.41 -2.50
N VAL A 127 -5.94 -24.16 -3.60
CA VAL A 127 -5.40 -23.40 -4.75
C VAL A 127 -4.81 -22.06 -4.30
N GLN A 128 -5.48 -21.38 -3.36
CA GLN A 128 -4.98 -20.16 -2.75
C GLN A 128 -3.62 -20.35 -2.09
N THR A 129 -3.51 -21.29 -1.15
CA THR A 129 -2.25 -21.52 -0.42
C THR A 129 -1.15 -21.97 -1.37
N ALA A 130 -1.45 -22.82 -2.37
CA ALA A 130 -0.49 -23.25 -3.38
C ALA A 130 0.11 -22.05 -4.15
N PHE A 131 -0.68 -21.03 -4.47
CA PHE A 131 -0.20 -19.79 -5.06
C PHE A 131 0.62 -18.94 -4.07
N GLU A 132 0.15 -18.79 -2.84
CA GLU A 132 0.79 -17.98 -1.78
C GLU A 132 2.21 -18.50 -1.42
N ILE A 133 2.36 -19.82 -1.30
CA ILE A 133 3.66 -20.48 -1.07
C ILE A 133 4.47 -20.65 -2.37
N SER A 134 3.92 -20.23 -3.51
CA SER A 134 4.57 -20.30 -4.82
C SER A 134 4.92 -21.74 -5.26
N SER A 135 4.04 -22.71 -5.04
CA SER A 135 4.22 -24.09 -5.50
C SER A 135 4.29 -24.16 -7.04
N ASN A 136 5.40 -24.66 -7.58
CA ASN A 136 5.56 -25.03 -8.98
C ASN A 136 4.63 -26.20 -9.31
N VAL A 137 4.67 -27.26 -8.51
CA VAL A 137 3.87 -28.48 -8.68
C VAL A 137 2.39 -28.13 -8.72
N GLY A 138 1.91 -27.32 -7.77
CA GLY A 138 0.51 -26.93 -7.72
C GLY A 138 0.05 -26.17 -8.96
N MET A 139 0.80 -25.15 -9.40
CA MET A 139 0.41 -24.37 -10.59
C MET A 139 0.50 -25.18 -11.88
N ALA A 140 1.58 -25.95 -12.05
CA ALA A 140 1.78 -26.82 -13.20
C ALA A 140 0.70 -27.88 -13.32
N LYS A 141 0.34 -28.54 -12.21
CA LYS A 141 -0.71 -29.56 -12.22
C LYS A 141 -2.08 -28.97 -12.58
N LEU A 142 -2.47 -27.82 -12.04
CA LEU A 142 -3.75 -27.22 -12.39
C LEU A 142 -3.81 -26.85 -13.88
N VAL A 143 -2.77 -26.21 -14.40
CA VAL A 143 -2.74 -25.86 -15.82
C VAL A 143 -2.75 -27.11 -16.69
N GLN A 144 -1.97 -28.13 -16.36
CA GLN A 144 -1.95 -29.40 -17.09
C GLN A 144 -3.32 -30.09 -17.06
N GLN A 145 -3.94 -30.24 -15.89
CA GLN A 145 -5.23 -30.93 -15.75
C GLN A 145 -6.36 -30.22 -16.50
N HIS A 146 -6.37 -28.88 -16.52
CA HIS A 146 -7.48 -28.13 -17.10
C HIS A 146 -7.27 -27.78 -18.57
N PHE A 147 -6.04 -27.47 -18.97
CA PHE A 147 -5.71 -27.06 -20.34
C PHE A 147 -4.93 -28.14 -21.11
N GLY A 148 -4.04 -28.89 -20.48
CA GLY A 148 -3.24 -29.93 -21.14
C GLY A 148 -4.03 -31.19 -21.45
N ASP A 149 -4.46 -31.91 -20.43
CA ASP A 149 -5.10 -33.23 -20.52
C ASP A 149 -6.42 -33.22 -21.31
N ASN A 150 -7.03 -32.04 -21.44
CA ASN A 150 -8.25 -31.82 -22.22
C ASN A 150 -7.99 -31.39 -23.68
N ASN A 151 -6.73 -31.41 -24.14
CA ASN A 151 -6.29 -30.88 -25.45
C ASN A 151 -6.71 -29.42 -25.68
N LYS A 152 -6.60 -28.57 -24.65
CA LYS A 152 -6.99 -27.16 -24.64
C LYS A 152 -5.82 -26.21 -24.36
N ALA A 153 -4.60 -26.60 -24.72
CA ALA A 153 -3.42 -25.75 -24.53
C ALA A 153 -3.54 -24.42 -25.31
N ASP A 154 -4.20 -24.44 -26.47
CA ASP A 154 -4.59 -23.27 -27.26
C ASP A 154 -5.41 -22.26 -26.43
N LYS A 155 -6.34 -22.74 -25.59
CA LYS A 155 -7.12 -21.88 -24.70
C LYS A 155 -6.29 -21.20 -23.63
N PHE A 156 -5.28 -21.88 -23.09
CA PHE A 156 -4.33 -21.24 -22.18
C PHE A 156 -3.58 -20.10 -22.88
N ILE A 157 -3.08 -20.34 -24.10
CA ILE A 157 -2.41 -19.30 -24.90
C ILE A 157 -3.37 -18.16 -25.26
N GLU A 158 -4.64 -18.44 -25.60
CA GLU A 158 -5.66 -17.41 -25.81
C GLU A 158 -5.86 -16.51 -24.59
N TYR A 159 -5.85 -17.06 -23.37
CA TYR A 159 -5.91 -16.25 -22.15
C TYR A 159 -4.68 -15.35 -22.00
N LEU A 160 -3.46 -15.88 -22.22
CA LEU A 160 -2.25 -15.07 -22.18
C LEU A 160 -2.28 -13.93 -23.20
N LYS A 161 -2.82 -14.20 -24.39
CA LYS A 161 -3.04 -13.18 -25.44
C LYS A 161 -4.08 -12.15 -25.03
N LYS A 162 -5.19 -12.57 -24.42
CA LYS A 162 -6.23 -11.68 -23.86
C LYS A 162 -5.69 -10.77 -22.74
N PHE A 163 -4.70 -11.25 -21.99
CA PHE A 163 -3.97 -10.46 -20.99
C PHE A 163 -2.85 -9.61 -21.59
N ASN A 164 -2.75 -9.52 -22.93
CA ASN A 164 -1.76 -8.75 -23.68
C ASN A 164 -0.28 -9.09 -23.42
N LEU A 165 0.00 -10.27 -22.86
CA LEU A 165 1.38 -10.70 -22.54
C LEU A 165 2.22 -11.06 -23.78
N HIS A 166 1.58 -11.22 -24.95
CA HIS A 166 2.21 -11.57 -26.22
C HIS A 166 2.68 -10.37 -27.04
N GLN A 167 2.50 -9.14 -26.54
CA GLN A 167 2.82 -7.93 -27.28
C GLN A 167 3.75 -7.01 -26.49
N ARG A 168 4.46 -6.16 -27.24
CA ARG A 168 5.21 -5.04 -26.68
C ARG A 168 4.25 -4.02 -26.07
N THR A 169 4.69 -3.36 -25.02
CA THR A 169 3.96 -2.29 -24.35
C THR A 169 3.87 -1.02 -25.19
N GLY A 170 4.85 -0.80 -26.08
CA GLY A 170 4.93 0.39 -26.92
C GLY A 170 5.47 1.61 -26.18
N ILE A 171 6.17 1.42 -25.06
CA ILE A 171 6.88 2.48 -24.33
C ILE A 171 7.80 3.27 -25.27
N GLU A 172 8.00 4.56 -25.00
CA GLU A 172 8.81 5.47 -25.83
C GLU A 172 10.33 5.24 -25.72
N ILE A 173 10.78 4.01 -25.48
CA ILE A 173 12.19 3.63 -25.46
C ILE A 173 12.47 2.65 -26.60
N GLU A 174 13.46 2.98 -27.43
CA GLU A 174 13.91 2.11 -28.49
C GLU A 174 14.53 0.82 -27.93
N GLY A 175 14.31 -0.30 -28.63
CA GLY A 175 14.89 -1.59 -28.25
C GLY A 175 14.05 -2.41 -27.27
N GLU A 176 12.76 -2.09 -27.08
CA GLU A 176 11.85 -2.97 -26.35
C GLU A 176 11.88 -4.38 -26.96
N ALA A 177 12.23 -5.38 -26.14
CA ALA A 177 12.30 -6.76 -26.56
C ALA A 177 10.91 -7.31 -26.88
N SER A 178 10.78 -8.12 -27.93
CA SER A 178 9.53 -8.84 -28.17
C SER A 178 9.35 -9.95 -27.13
N PRO A 179 8.18 -10.06 -26.48
CA PRO A 179 7.89 -11.21 -25.64
C PRO A 179 7.82 -12.48 -26.50
N ILE A 180 8.18 -13.61 -25.91
CA ILE A 180 8.08 -14.92 -26.56
C ILE A 180 7.10 -15.76 -25.75
N ILE A 181 5.97 -16.11 -26.38
CA ILE A 181 4.98 -17.05 -25.87
C ILE A 181 4.80 -18.09 -26.97
N LYS A 182 5.13 -19.35 -26.67
CA LYS A 182 4.98 -20.45 -27.64
C LYS A 182 3.51 -20.67 -28.01
N GLU A 183 3.25 -20.94 -29.27
CA GLU A 183 1.93 -21.37 -29.72
C GLU A 183 1.69 -22.84 -29.40
N ALA A 184 0.46 -23.17 -29.01
CA ALA A 184 0.09 -24.53 -28.64
C ALA A 184 0.28 -25.51 -29.80
N TYR A 185 0.97 -26.62 -29.54
CA TYR A 185 1.23 -27.70 -30.50
C TYR A 185 2.07 -27.28 -31.73
N SER A 186 2.76 -26.14 -31.66
CA SER A 186 3.61 -25.64 -32.74
C SER A 186 4.96 -26.36 -32.80
N GLU A 187 5.28 -26.97 -33.95
CA GLU A 187 6.61 -27.53 -34.20
C GLU A 187 7.68 -26.43 -34.29
N GLU A 188 7.35 -25.27 -34.88
CA GLU A 188 8.27 -24.13 -35.02
C GLU A 188 8.73 -23.60 -33.64
N ASP A 189 7.83 -23.63 -32.66
CA ASP A 189 8.12 -23.22 -31.28
C ASP A 189 8.76 -24.33 -30.43
N ASN A 190 9.03 -25.49 -31.02
CA ASN A 190 9.46 -26.70 -30.31
C ASN A 190 8.52 -27.02 -29.14
N TRP A 191 7.21 -27.05 -29.40
CA TRP A 191 6.22 -27.44 -28.41
C TRP A 191 6.35 -28.92 -28.08
N SER A 192 6.42 -29.24 -26.79
CA SER A 192 6.49 -30.60 -26.29
C SER A 192 5.48 -30.85 -25.16
N GLY A 193 5.35 -32.09 -24.68
CA GLY A 193 4.46 -32.42 -23.57
C GLY A 193 4.76 -31.61 -22.29
N THR A 194 6.01 -31.20 -22.08
CA THR A 194 6.43 -30.44 -20.89
C THR A 194 6.31 -28.93 -21.06
N THR A 195 6.05 -28.44 -22.28
CA THR A 195 5.99 -27.00 -22.55
C THR A 195 4.89 -26.31 -21.73
N LEU A 196 3.66 -26.84 -21.71
CA LEU A 196 2.55 -26.21 -21.00
C LEU A 196 2.77 -26.16 -19.47
N PRO A 197 3.17 -27.26 -18.78
CA PRO A 197 3.50 -27.20 -17.36
C PRO A 197 4.64 -26.21 -17.05
N TRP A 198 5.69 -26.11 -17.86
CA TRP A 198 6.79 -25.17 -17.63
C TRP A 198 6.39 -23.71 -17.90
N MET A 199 5.59 -23.46 -18.94
CA MET A 199 5.01 -22.14 -19.20
C MET A 199 4.18 -21.65 -18.02
N SER A 200 3.42 -22.53 -17.36
CA SER A 200 2.58 -22.15 -16.20
C SER A 200 3.36 -21.61 -15.00
N ILE A 201 4.67 -21.87 -14.94
CA ILE A 201 5.56 -21.44 -13.86
C ILE A 201 6.62 -20.42 -14.33
N GLY A 202 6.47 -19.92 -15.56
CA GLY A 202 7.28 -18.84 -16.13
C GLY A 202 8.60 -19.26 -16.78
N TYR A 203 8.68 -20.50 -17.27
CA TYR A 203 9.76 -21.02 -18.13
C TYR A 203 9.24 -21.28 -19.55
N GLU A 204 10.14 -21.46 -20.53
CA GLU A 204 9.79 -21.62 -21.96
C GLU A 204 9.05 -20.42 -22.58
N LEU A 205 9.06 -19.28 -21.91
CA LEU A 205 8.53 -17.99 -22.36
C LEU A 205 9.41 -16.87 -21.83
N THR A 206 9.43 -15.73 -22.51
CA THR A 206 10.23 -14.58 -22.06
C THR A 206 9.44 -13.29 -22.10
N LEU A 207 9.62 -12.46 -21.07
CA LEU A 207 9.03 -11.14 -20.93
C LEU A 207 10.11 -10.14 -20.49
N ALA A 208 10.02 -8.91 -20.97
CA ALA A 208 10.79 -7.80 -20.40
C ALA A 208 10.18 -7.38 -19.04
N PRO A 209 10.97 -6.83 -18.10
CA PRO A 209 10.46 -6.33 -16.84
C PRO A 209 9.31 -5.32 -16.98
N ILE A 210 9.38 -4.41 -17.97
CA ILE A 210 8.32 -3.44 -18.23
C ILE A 210 6.99 -4.11 -18.63
N GLN A 211 7.04 -5.18 -19.44
CA GLN A 211 5.85 -5.92 -19.89
C GLN A 211 5.16 -6.62 -18.71
N LEU A 212 5.96 -7.27 -17.85
CA LEU A 212 5.43 -7.91 -16.66
C LEU A 212 4.87 -6.89 -15.66
N LEU A 213 5.53 -5.73 -15.50
CA LEU A 213 5.02 -4.65 -14.66
C LEU A 213 3.69 -4.09 -15.20
N THR A 214 3.56 -3.89 -16.51
CA THR A 214 2.31 -3.43 -17.12
C THR A 214 1.15 -4.39 -16.85
N PHE A 215 1.39 -5.70 -16.90
CA PHE A 215 0.38 -6.69 -16.52
C PHE A 215 -0.04 -6.56 -15.04
N TYR A 216 0.92 -6.44 -14.12
CA TYR A 216 0.61 -6.24 -12.70
C TYR A 216 -0.06 -4.90 -12.40
N ASN A 217 0.32 -3.85 -13.13
CA ASN A 217 -0.30 -2.53 -13.07
C ASN A 217 -1.78 -2.61 -13.47
N ALA A 218 -2.11 -3.37 -14.52
CA ALA A 218 -3.50 -3.59 -14.90
C ALA A 218 -4.32 -4.29 -13.80
N ILE A 219 -3.74 -5.24 -13.07
CA ILE A 219 -4.39 -5.88 -11.91
C ILE A 219 -4.60 -4.87 -10.75
N ALA A 220 -3.58 -4.05 -10.49
CA ALA A 220 -3.67 -2.96 -9.52
C ALA A 220 -4.76 -1.94 -9.90
N ASN A 221 -4.93 -1.69 -11.20
CA ASN A 221 -5.90 -0.75 -11.80
C ASN A 221 -7.24 -1.42 -12.16
N ASN A 222 -7.67 -2.41 -11.36
CA ASN A 222 -8.98 -3.07 -11.52
C ASN A 222 -9.24 -3.69 -12.91
N GLY A 223 -8.20 -4.19 -13.56
CA GLY A 223 -8.24 -4.80 -14.88
C GLY A 223 -8.06 -3.82 -16.04
N ARG A 224 -7.90 -2.51 -15.77
CA ARG A 224 -7.65 -1.50 -16.80
C ARG A 224 -6.15 -1.39 -17.09
N GLU A 225 -5.75 -1.86 -18.25
CA GLU A 225 -4.37 -1.83 -18.70
C GLU A 225 -4.04 -0.47 -19.36
N MET A 226 -3.00 0.16 -18.84
CA MET A 226 -2.49 1.44 -19.33
C MET A 226 -1.22 1.22 -20.15
N LYS A 227 -1.06 2.02 -21.20
CA LYS A 227 0.21 2.09 -21.93
C LYS A 227 1.25 2.76 -21.03
N PRO A 228 2.39 2.10 -20.73
CA PRO A 228 3.47 2.78 -20.05
C PRO A 228 4.05 3.88 -20.94
N TYR A 229 4.28 5.06 -20.36
CA TYR A 229 4.79 6.23 -21.08
C TYR A 229 5.76 7.02 -20.21
N LEU A 230 6.69 7.71 -20.88
CA LEU A 230 7.76 8.48 -20.26
C LEU A 230 7.66 9.96 -20.60
N VAL A 231 7.10 10.33 -21.74
CA VAL A 231 6.97 11.73 -22.17
C VAL A 231 5.56 12.21 -21.92
N SER A 232 5.42 13.28 -21.12
CA SER A 232 4.10 13.88 -20.84
C SER A 232 3.75 15.01 -21.81
N LYS A 233 4.72 15.85 -22.16
CA LYS A 233 4.56 16.96 -23.11
C LYS A 233 5.90 17.40 -23.68
N VAL A 234 5.84 18.07 -24.83
CA VAL A 234 6.95 18.80 -25.42
C VAL A 234 6.62 20.29 -25.36
N GLN A 235 7.59 21.10 -24.95
CA GLN A 235 7.44 22.54 -24.78
C GLN A 235 8.45 23.31 -25.62
N ARG A 236 8.06 24.51 -26.05
CA ARG A 236 8.94 25.50 -26.68
C ARG A 236 8.72 26.85 -26.01
N TYR A 237 9.78 27.41 -25.44
CA TYR A 237 9.74 28.67 -24.69
C TYR A 237 8.67 28.69 -23.58
N GLY A 238 8.49 27.54 -22.90
CA GLY A 238 7.51 27.36 -21.83
C GLY A 238 6.08 27.06 -22.31
N GLU A 239 5.78 27.20 -23.60
CA GLU A 239 4.48 26.87 -24.17
C GLU A 239 4.42 25.39 -24.58
N THR A 240 3.35 24.70 -24.21
CA THR A 240 3.13 23.31 -24.62
C THR A 240 2.77 23.25 -26.10
N ILE A 241 3.62 22.59 -26.89
CA ILE A 241 3.38 22.41 -28.33
C ILE A 241 2.78 21.03 -28.64
N GLN A 242 3.03 20.03 -27.80
CA GLN A 242 2.46 18.70 -27.93
C GLN A 242 2.23 18.08 -26.55
N ASN A 243 1.09 17.43 -26.37
CA ASN A 243 0.71 16.75 -25.14
C ASN A 243 0.52 15.25 -25.40
N PHE A 244 0.97 14.42 -24.47
CA PHE A 244 0.92 12.96 -24.53
C PHE A 244 0.13 12.45 -23.32
N PRO A 245 -1.21 12.35 -23.42
CA PRO A 245 -2.03 11.92 -22.31
C PRO A 245 -1.92 10.40 -22.05
N PRO A 246 -2.24 9.96 -20.82
CA PRO A 246 -2.36 8.54 -20.50
C PRO A 246 -3.26 7.79 -21.50
N THR A 247 -2.79 6.65 -22.00
CA THR A 247 -3.50 5.86 -23.01
C THR A 247 -3.94 4.52 -22.42
N VAL A 248 -5.23 4.17 -22.60
CA VAL A 248 -5.77 2.86 -22.20
C VAL A 248 -5.55 1.88 -23.34
N ILE A 249 -4.81 0.80 -23.09
CA ILE A 249 -4.63 -0.29 -24.06
C ILE A 249 -5.85 -1.21 -24.02
N ASN A 250 -6.22 -1.65 -22.81
CA ASN A 250 -7.34 -2.53 -22.59
C ASN A 250 -8.14 -2.06 -21.38
N ARG A 251 -9.45 -1.85 -21.55
CA ARG A 251 -10.31 -1.41 -20.44
C ARG A 251 -10.50 -2.49 -19.38
N LYS A 252 -10.38 -3.76 -19.77
CA LYS A 252 -10.72 -4.91 -18.92
C LYS A 252 -10.04 -6.18 -19.42
N ILE A 253 -8.88 -6.51 -18.86
CA ILE A 253 -8.12 -7.73 -19.22
C ILE A 253 -8.79 -9.03 -18.72
N ALA A 254 -9.64 -8.96 -17.69
CA ALA A 254 -10.44 -10.08 -17.19
C ALA A 254 -11.70 -9.62 -16.44
N SER A 255 -12.56 -10.56 -16.05
CA SER A 255 -13.74 -10.27 -15.25
C SER A 255 -13.40 -9.63 -13.89
N ASP A 256 -14.28 -8.77 -13.36
CA ASP A 256 -14.03 -8.12 -12.05
C ASP A 256 -13.93 -9.16 -10.93
N ARG A 257 -14.62 -10.28 -11.09
CA ARG A 257 -14.51 -11.42 -10.19
C ARG A 257 -13.09 -11.96 -10.16
N THR A 258 -12.52 -12.28 -11.33
CA THR A 258 -11.14 -12.76 -11.44
C THR A 258 -10.16 -11.72 -10.89
N ILE A 259 -10.30 -10.44 -11.25
CA ILE A 259 -9.44 -9.35 -10.75
C ILE A 259 -9.46 -9.28 -9.22
N ARG A 260 -10.63 -9.33 -8.58
CA ARG A 260 -10.72 -9.35 -7.11
C ARG A 260 -10.03 -10.56 -6.51
N GLN A 261 -10.22 -11.75 -7.08
CA GLN A 261 -9.61 -12.99 -6.60
C GLN A 261 -8.09 -12.96 -6.72
N VAL A 262 -7.53 -12.47 -7.83
CA VAL A 262 -6.07 -12.41 -7.97
C VAL A 262 -5.42 -11.32 -7.12
N ARG A 263 -6.12 -10.21 -6.85
CA ARG A 263 -5.65 -9.21 -5.86
C ARG A 263 -5.57 -9.81 -4.47
N GLN A 264 -6.59 -10.58 -4.05
CA GLN A 264 -6.58 -11.31 -2.78
C GLN A 264 -5.41 -12.30 -2.70
N LEU A 265 -5.09 -12.98 -3.81
CA LEU A 265 -3.94 -13.88 -3.89
C LEU A 265 -2.60 -13.14 -3.71
N LEU A 266 -2.43 -12.00 -4.39
CA LEU A 266 -1.20 -11.20 -4.31
C LEU A 266 -0.97 -10.60 -2.92
N GLU A 267 -2.04 -10.19 -2.24
CA GLU A 267 -1.98 -9.78 -0.83
C GLU A 267 -1.65 -10.98 0.06
N GLY A 268 -2.26 -12.14 -0.21
CA GLY A 268 -1.98 -13.39 0.51
C GLY A 268 -0.52 -13.83 0.47
N VAL A 269 0.19 -13.58 -0.64
CA VAL A 269 1.64 -13.86 -0.74
C VAL A 269 2.44 -13.08 0.31
N VAL A 270 2.01 -11.84 0.62
CA VAL A 270 2.63 -10.97 1.62
C VAL A 270 2.15 -11.29 3.03
N LEU A 271 0.88 -11.68 3.21
CA LEU A 271 0.36 -11.96 4.55
C LEU A 271 0.75 -13.35 5.07
N ARG A 272 0.77 -14.36 4.19
CA ARG A 272 0.85 -15.79 4.57
C ARG A 272 1.85 -16.59 3.73
N GLY A 273 2.43 -15.98 2.71
CA GLY A 273 3.25 -16.66 1.73
C GLY A 273 4.74 -16.32 1.83
N THR A 274 5.38 -16.44 0.66
CA THR A 274 6.83 -16.23 0.47
C THR A 274 7.34 -14.81 0.81
N ALA A 275 6.46 -13.83 1.02
CA ALA A 275 6.81 -12.45 1.37
C ALA A 275 6.41 -12.04 2.81
N SER A 276 6.01 -13.00 3.65
CA SER A 276 5.49 -12.80 5.02
C SER A 276 6.42 -12.12 6.03
N LYS A 277 7.74 -12.07 5.76
CA LYS A 277 8.72 -11.40 6.63
C LYS A 277 8.50 -9.89 6.80
N TYR A 278 7.65 -9.27 5.98
CA TYR A 278 7.49 -7.81 5.90
C TYR A 278 6.06 -7.32 6.20
N ASN A 279 5.29 -8.07 6.99
CA ASN A 279 3.89 -7.73 7.30
C ASN A 279 3.72 -6.62 8.38
N ASP A 280 4.80 -6.14 8.99
CA ASP A 280 4.74 -5.19 10.12
C ASP A 280 4.76 -3.71 9.69
N ALA A 281 4.42 -3.42 8.43
CA ALA A 281 4.49 -2.08 7.85
C ALA A 281 3.22 -1.24 8.13
N PRO A 282 3.32 0.10 8.19
CA PRO A 282 2.15 0.97 8.43
C PRO A 282 1.15 1.01 7.26
N TYR A 283 1.50 0.42 6.11
CA TYR A 283 0.62 0.23 4.97
C TYR A 283 0.82 -1.17 4.40
N HIS A 284 -0.23 -1.75 3.83
CA HIS A 284 -0.13 -3.05 3.17
C HIS A 284 0.34 -2.90 1.73
N PHE A 285 0.99 -3.94 1.21
CA PHE A 285 1.37 -4.06 -0.19
C PHE A 285 1.03 -5.47 -0.67
N ALA A 286 0.93 -5.63 -1.99
CA ALA A 286 0.60 -6.90 -2.60
C ALA A 286 1.58 -7.19 -3.74
N GLY A 287 1.93 -8.45 -3.96
CA GLY A 287 2.86 -8.78 -5.02
C GLY A 287 3.21 -10.26 -5.08
N LYS A 288 4.20 -10.58 -5.91
CA LYS A 288 4.67 -11.94 -6.11
C LYS A 288 6.18 -11.98 -6.21
N THR A 289 6.77 -12.93 -5.48
CA THR A 289 8.18 -13.30 -5.59
C THR A 289 8.41 -14.18 -6.82
N GLY A 290 9.56 -13.98 -7.45
CA GLY A 290 10.09 -14.81 -8.53
C GLY A 290 11.50 -15.27 -8.25
N THR A 291 11.80 -16.50 -8.66
CA THR A 291 13.14 -17.06 -8.69
C THR A 291 13.20 -17.95 -9.91
N SER A 292 13.97 -17.54 -10.92
CA SER A 292 14.19 -18.32 -12.14
C SER A 292 15.64 -18.74 -12.26
N GLN A 293 15.87 -19.95 -12.75
CA GLN A 293 17.19 -20.42 -13.11
C GLN A 293 17.56 -19.84 -14.47
N LEU A 294 18.72 -19.22 -14.56
CA LEU A 294 19.27 -18.70 -15.80
C LEU A 294 20.23 -19.73 -16.39
N ASN A 295 20.26 -19.85 -17.72
CA ASN A 295 21.25 -20.66 -18.44
C ASN A 295 21.31 -22.14 -17.98
N TYR A 296 20.21 -22.70 -17.48
CA TYR A 296 20.13 -24.09 -17.00
C TYR A 296 20.35 -25.13 -18.11
N ARG A 297 20.31 -24.72 -19.39
CA ARG A 297 20.66 -25.52 -20.57
C ARG A 297 22.11 -25.30 -21.07
N ARG A 298 22.89 -24.38 -20.46
CA ARG A 298 24.28 -24.08 -20.87
C ARG A 298 25.30 -24.75 -19.94
N TYR A 299 26.29 -25.36 -20.57
CA TYR A 299 27.47 -25.93 -19.92
C TYR A 299 28.72 -25.16 -20.35
N ASP A 300 29.69 -24.99 -19.45
CA ASP A 300 31.00 -24.46 -19.83
C ASP A 300 31.81 -25.50 -20.60
N SER A 301 33.00 -25.11 -21.06
CA SER A 301 33.94 -26.00 -21.77
C SER A 301 34.39 -27.22 -20.94
N GLY A 302 34.11 -27.25 -19.64
CA GLY A 302 34.37 -28.37 -18.73
C GLY A 302 33.11 -29.18 -18.37
N SER A 303 31.99 -28.98 -19.07
CA SER A 303 30.71 -29.62 -18.79
C SER A 303 30.08 -29.27 -17.43
N ASN A 304 30.51 -28.17 -16.79
CA ASN A 304 29.83 -27.67 -15.60
C ASN A 304 28.66 -26.76 -16.00
N ARG A 305 27.55 -26.85 -15.28
CA ARG A 305 26.42 -25.94 -15.48
C ARG A 305 26.86 -24.52 -15.15
N VAL A 306 26.69 -23.60 -16.11
CA VAL A 306 27.00 -22.16 -15.95
C VAL A 306 25.81 -21.39 -15.35
N GLY A 307 24.93 -22.11 -14.66
CA GLY A 307 23.63 -21.60 -14.24
C GLY A 307 23.74 -20.48 -13.22
N GLY A 308 22.96 -19.43 -13.43
CA GLY A 308 22.74 -18.37 -12.45
C GLY A 308 21.30 -18.40 -11.95
N TYR A 309 20.96 -17.50 -11.04
CA TYR A 309 19.58 -17.27 -10.63
C TYR A 309 19.18 -15.83 -10.93
N GLN A 310 17.92 -15.61 -11.22
CA GLN A 310 17.31 -14.30 -11.25
C GLN A 310 16.29 -14.20 -10.12
N ALA A 311 16.53 -13.26 -9.22
CA ALA A 311 15.61 -12.93 -8.14
C ALA A 311 14.70 -11.79 -8.59
N SER A 312 13.40 -11.92 -8.39
CA SER A 312 12.46 -10.86 -8.74
C SER A 312 11.34 -10.69 -7.72
N PHE A 313 10.80 -9.48 -7.67
CA PHE A 313 9.56 -9.18 -6.99
C PHE A 313 8.79 -8.16 -7.82
N VAL A 314 7.51 -8.40 -8.02
CA VAL A 314 6.61 -7.45 -8.71
C VAL A 314 5.33 -7.31 -7.91
N GLY A 315 4.86 -6.08 -7.75
CA GLY A 315 3.73 -5.80 -6.88
C GLY A 315 3.27 -4.35 -6.97
N TYR A 316 2.40 -3.97 -6.04
CA TYR A 316 1.85 -2.63 -5.94
C TYR A 316 1.54 -2.25 -4.50
N PHE A 317 1.47 -0.95 -4.25
CA PHE A 317 1.24 -0.37 -2.94
C PHE A 317 0.49 0.98 -3.01
N PRO A 318 -0.29 1.32 -1.98
CA PRO A 318 -0.84 0.43 -0.95
C PRO A 318 -1.74 -0.68 -1.54
N ALA A 319 -1.99 -1.78 -0.83
CA ALA A 319 -2.73 -2.92 -1.36
C ALA A 319 -4.22 -2.61 -1.61
N GLU A 320 -4.83 -1.81 -0.73
CA GLU A 320 -6.25 -1.48 -0.72
C GLU A 320 -6.58 -0.48 -1.82
N LYS A 321 -5.77 0.58 -1.93
CA LYS A 321 -5.90 1.65 -2.93
C LYS A 321 -4.56 1.83 -3.65
N PRO A 322 -4.23 0.94 -4.61
CA PRO A 322 -2.93 0.97 -5.28
C PRO A 322 -2.72 2.29 -6.01
N LYS A 323 -1.62 2.97 -5.69
CA LYS A 323 -1.20 4.19 -6.39
C LYS A 323 0.00 3.92 -7.28
N TYR A 324 0.93 3.09 -6.82
CA TYR A 324 2.14 2.74 -7.54
C TYR A 324 2.28 1.21 -7.63
N SER A 325 2.72 0.75 -8.80
CA SER A 325 3.20 -0.60 -9.04
C SER A 325 4.71 -0.57 -9.22
N CYS A 326 5.42 -1.58 -8.75
CA CYS A 326 6.87 -1.67 -8.85
C CYS A 326 7.31 -3.09 -9.19
N ILE A 327 8.33 -3.20 -10.06
CA ILE A 327 9.06 -4.45 -10.32
C ILE A 327 10.53 -4.24 -9.97
N VAL A 328 11.12 -5.22 -9.31
CA VAL A 328 12.56 -5.35 -9.09
C VAL A 328 13.01 -6.68 -9.66
N VAL A 329 14.11 -6.66 -10.42
CA VAL A 329 14.78 -7.85 -10.95
C VAL A 329 16.28 -7.73 -10.65
N ILE A 330 16.86 -8.72 -10.00
CA ILE A 330 18.29 -8.80 -9.71
C ILE A 330 18.81 -10.10 -10.33
N SER A 331 19.74 -9.96 -11.26
CA SER A 331 20.29 -11.07 -12.02
C SER A 331 21.65 -11.52 -11.49
N SER A 332 21.79 -12.84 -11.39
CA SER A 332 22.97 -13.54 -10.91
C SER A 332 23.53 -12.98 -9.59
N PRO A 333 22.71 -12.89 -8.51
CA PRO A 333 23.24 -12.60 -7.18
C PRO A 333 24.17 -13.75 -6.74
N ARG A 334 25.31 -13.40 -6.15
CA ARG A 334 26.37 -14.36 -5.75
C ARG A 334 26.55 -14.44 -4.23
N LYS A 335 25.98 -13.50 -3.47
CA LYS A 335 26.06 -13.42 -2.01
C LYS A 335 24.68 -13.17 -1.39
N GLY A 336 24.48 -13.63 -0.16
CA GLY A 336 23.28 -13.27 0.63
C GLY A 336 21.97 -13.91 0.15
N GLY A 337 22.04 -15.01 -0.61
CA GLY A 337 20.87 -15.72 -1.14
C GLY A 337 20.56 -15.40 -2.60
N PHE A 338 19.59 -16.12 -3.15
CA PHE A 338 19.15 -15.98 -4.55
C PHE A 338 17.62 -15.98 -4.71
N TYR A 339 16.88 -16.15 -3.61
CA TYR A 339 15.42 -16.13 -3.64
C TYR A 339 14.89 -14.71 -3.79
N GLY A 340 13.79 -14.54 -4.53
CA GLY A 340 13.13 -13.26 -4.74
C GLY A 340 12.74 -12.56 -3.43
N GLY A 341 12.34 -13.33 -2.42
CA GLY A 341 11.99 -12.81 -1.09
C GLY A 341 13.17 -12.29 -0.27
N ASP A 342 14.39 -12.77 -0.54
CA ASP A 342 15.60 -12.39 0.21
C ASP A 342 16.41 -11.31 -0.52
N VAL A 343 16.30 -11.22 -1.85
CA VAL A 343 17.13 -10.35 -2.69
C VAL A 343 16.34 -9.18 -3.30
N ALA A 344 15.21 -9.45 -3.96
CA ALA A 344 14.46 -8.43 -4.70
C ALA A 344 13.39 -7.72 -3.84
N LEU A 345 12.71 -8.47 -2.97
CA LEU A 345 11.68 -7.92 -2.07
C LEU A 345 12.21 -6.83 -1.12
N PRO A 346 13.41 -6.93 -0.50
CA PRO A 346 13.94 -5.84 0.32
C PRO A 346 14.08 -4.51 -0.45
N VAL A 347 14.46 -4.57 -1.73
CA VAL A 347 14.55 -3.38 -2.60
C VAL A 347 13.18 -2.80 -2.86
N PHE A 348 12.20 -3.64 -3.20
CA PHE A 348 10.81 -3.20 -3.37
C PHE A 348 10.31 -2.51 -2.10
N ARG A 349 10.58 -3.08 -0.92
CA ARG A 349 10.18 -2.52 0.37
C ARG A 349 10.82 -1.16 0.61
N GLU A 350 12.13 -1.04 0.40
CA GLU A 350 12.83 0.23 0.57
C GLU A 350 12.24 1.33 -0.35
N ILE A 351 11.97 1.00 -1.61
CA ILE A 351 11.35 1.92 -2.56
C ILE A 351 9.94 2.29 -2.08
N ALA A 352 9.11 1.30 -1.79
CA ALA A 352 7.72 1.50 -1.39
C ALA A 352 7.63 2.32 -0.10
N ASP A 353 8.48 2.05 0.89
CA ASP A 353 8.48 2.75 2.19
C ASP A 353 8.87 4.21 2.05
N LYS A 354 9.93 4.50 1.29
CA LYS A 354 10.38 5.87 1.08
C LYS A 354 9.41 6.66 0.20
N VAL A 355 8.84 6.04 -0.83
CA VAL A 355 7.81 6.67 -1.66
C VAL A 355 6.54 6.93 -0.84
N TYR A 356 6.10 5.97 -0.04
CA TYR A 356 4.93 6.13 0.82
C TYR A 356 5.12 7.26 1.85
N ALA A 357 6.28 7.31 2.50
CA ALA A 357 6.58 8.32 3.51
C ALA A 357 6.74 9.75 2.96
N THR A 358 7.07 9.90 1.66
CA THR A 358 7.31 11.22 1.04
C THR A 358 6.08 11.80 0.34
N LYS A 359 5.09 10.98 -0.02
CA LYS A 359 3.89 11.45 -0.72
C LYS A 359 2.73 11.67 0.24
N THR A 360 2.42 12.93 0.54
CA THR A 360 1.33 13.33 1.43
C THR A 360 -0.04 12.78 1.00
N GLU A 361 -0.27 12.59 -0.31
CA GLU A 361 -1.50 11.99 -0.84
C GLU A 361 -1.72 10.52 -0.44
N LEU A 362 -0.68 9.83 0.02
CA LEU A 362 -0.74 8.44 0.48
C LEU A 362 -0.97 8.31 1.98
N LEU A 363 -0.78 9.39 2.75
CA LEU A 363 -0.93 9.41 4.19
C LEU A 363 -2.36 9.72 4.59
N GLU A 364 -2.92 8.97 5.54
CA GLU A 364 -4.23 9.32 6.10
C GLU A 364 -4.15 10.65 6.86
N PRO A 365 -5.12 11.57 6.67
CA PRO A 365 -5.13 12.82 7.40
C PRO A 365 -5.25 12.56 8.91
N MET A 366 -4.25 12.95 9.69
CA MET A 366 -4.31 12.87 11.17
C MET A 366 -5.46 13.68 11.78
N ASN A 367 -6.08 14.58 11.01
CA ASN A 367 -7.19 15.43 11.44
C ASN A 367 -8.57 14.85 11.13
N ASP A 368 -8.68 13.69 10.47
CA ASP A 368 -9.97 13.07 10.10
C ASP A 368 -10.58 12.19 11.20
N THR A 369 -9.85 11.93 12.29
CA THR A 369 -10.51 11.41 13.51
C THR A 369 -11.44 12.49 14.04
N PRO A 370 -12.74 12.21 14.25
CA PRO A 370 -13.67 13.18 14.83
C PRO A 370 -13.06 13.71 16.12
N ARG A 371 -12.90 15.04 16.23
CA ARG A 371 -12.51 15.64 17.52
C ARG A 371 -13.47 15.11 18.57
N PRO A 372 -12.99 14.61 19.71
CA PRO A 372 -13.88 14.19 20.79
C PRO A 372 -14.77 15.39 21.15
N ILE A 373 -16.08 15.22 20.98
CA ILE A 373 -17.07 16.26 21.27
C ILE A 373 -17.03 16.50 22.79
N LEU A 374 -16.78 17.73 23.24
CA LEU A 374 -16.77 18.15 24.65
C LEU A 374 -18.06 17.71 25.37
N ALA A 375 -19.20 17.68 24.68
CA ALA A 375 -20.48 17.21 25.21
C ALA A 375 -20.49 15.72 25.62
N ALA A 376 -19.58 14.90 25.10
CA ALA A 376 -19.48 13.47 25.44
C ALA A 376 -18.75 13.22 26.77
N ASN A 377 -18.00 14.21 27.27
CA ASN A 377 -17.38 14.17 28.59
C ASN A 377 -18.10 15.18 29.48
N HIS A 378 -18.69 14.72 30.58
CA HIS A 378 -19.20 15.62 31.61
C HIS A 378 -18.12 16.68 31.93
N LEU A 379 -18.42 17.98 31.73
CA LEU A 379 -17.60 19.02 32.33
C LEU A 379 -17.44 18.68 33.82
N PRO A 380 -16.24 18.81 34.41
CA PRO A 380 -16.09 18.62 35.85
C PRO A 380 -17.09 19.54 36.55
N ASP A 381 -18.08 18.93 37.21
CA ASP A 381 -19.30 19.47 37.82
C ASP A 381 -19.50 20.99 37.73
N ALA A 382 -20.55 21.42 36.99
CA ALA A 382 -21.11 22.77 36.87
C ALA A 382 -20.25 23.87 37.54
N GLN A 383 -19.37 24.49 36.78
CA GLN A 383 -18.45 25.51 37.30
C GLN A 383 -19.20 26.84 37.38
N ILE A 384 -19.54 27.24 38.60
CA ILE A 384 -20.19 28.52 38.89
C ILE A 384 -19.17 29.40 39.60
N GLY A 385 -18.87 30.57 39.03
CA GLY A 385 -17.88 31.47 39.59
C GLY A 385 -17.84 32.82 38.90
N ASN A 386 -16.78 33.59 39.20
CA ASN A 386 -16.58 34.91 38.62
C ASN A 386 -16.44 34.86 37.09
N ARG A 387 -17.25 35.63 36.36
CA ARG A 387 -17.27 35.61 34.90
C ARG A 387 -15.92 35.96 34.28
N LYS A 388 -15.23 36.99 34.76
CA LYS A 388 -13.94 37.43 34.17
C LYS A 388 -12.86 36.39 34.36
N GLU A 389 -12.86 35.69 35.50
CA GLU A 389 -11.93 34.60 35.76
C GLU A 389 -12.25 33.39 34.85
N MET A 390 -13.53 33.09 34.64
CA MET A 390 -13.96 32.03 33.70
C MET A 390 -13.59 32.38 32.25
N GLU A 391 -13.86 33.60 31.79
CA GLU A 391 -13.45 34.07 30.47
C GLU A 391 -11.92 34.00 30.29
N PHE A 392 -11.15 34.38 31.30
CA PHE A 392 -9.70 34.28 31.27
C PHE A 392 -9.24 32.82 31.13
N LEU A 393 -9.80 31.90 31.92
CA LEU A 393 -9.45 30.48 31.86
C LEU A 393 -9.84 29.86 30.50
N LEU A 394 -11.05 30.11 30.01
CA LEU A 394 -11.53 29.59 28.73
C LEU A 394 -10.67 30.08 27.56
N ASN A 395 -10.29 31.36 27.55
CA ASN A 395 -9.38 31.91 26.56
C ASN A 395 -7.96 31.33 26.68
N THR A 396 -7.45 31.13 27.89
CA THR A 396 -6.12 30.54 28.14
C THR A 396 -6.03 29.12 27.58
N PHE A 397 -7.10 28.33 27.71
CA PHE A 397 -7.19 26.98 27.15
C PHE A 397 -7.69 26.93 25.70
N GLN A 398 -7.89 28.07 25.05
CA GLN A 398 -8.39 28.18 23.67
C GLN A 398 -9.72 27.44 23.44
N LEU A 399 -10.60 27.45 24.45
CA LEU A 399 -11.92 26.84 24.38
C LEU A 399 -12.92 27.84 23.82
N ASN A 400 -13.66 27.46 22.77
CA ASN A 400 -14.71 28.30 22.20
C ASN A 400 -15.91 28.40 23.16
N PHE A 401 -16.31 29.64 23.47
CA PHE A 401 -17.49 29.88 24.29
C PHE A 401 -18.34 31.05 23.76
N VAL A 402 -19.64 30.98 24.03
CA VAL A 402 -20.59 32.06 23.74
C VAL A 402 -20.95 32.74 25.06
N ASN A 403 -20.69 34.05 25.11
CA ASN A 403 -21.16 34.87 26.20
C ASN A 403 -22.58 35.39 25.89
N ARG A 404 -23.56 35.04 26.74
CA ARG A 404 -24.96 35.43 26.58
C ARG A 404 -25.42 36.59 27.48
N ASP A 405 -24.57 37.08 28.40
CA ASP A 405 -24.95 38.10 29.41
C ASP A 405 -23.73 38.74 30.11
N ASP A 406 -23.86 39.89 30.76
CA ASP A 406 -22.73 40.57 31.45
C ASP A 406 -22.74 40.43 32.99
N SER A 407 -23.48 39.46 33.53
CA SER A 407 -23.54 39.24 34.98
C SER A 407 -22.15 38.96 35.60
N PRO A 408 -21.83 39.49 36.79
CA PRO A 408 -20.54 39.24 37.45
C PRO A 408 -20.25 37.75 37.71
N ILE A 409 -21.29 36.91 37.72
CA ILE A 409 -21.23 35.47 37.94
C ILE A 409 -21.78 34.76 36.72
N ALA A 410 -21.06 33.76 36.26
CA ALA A 410 -21.47 32.90 35.15
C ALA A 410 -21.57 31.45 35.58
N VAL A 411 -22.44 30.70 34.90
CA VAL A 411 -22.50 29.24 34.92
C VAL A 411 -21.93 28.76 33.58
N VAL A 412 -20.92 27.90 33.62
CA VAL A 412 -20.37 27.26 32.42
C VAL A 412 -21.17 25.99 32.13
N GLU A 413 -21.81 25.93 30.96
CA GLU A 413 -22.57 24.75 30.50
C GLU A 413 -22.09 24.31 29.11
N THR A 414 -22.11 23.01 28.83
CA THR A 414 -21.90 22.47 27.47
C THR A 414 -23.21 22.49 26.70
N THR A 415 -23.17 22.93 25.45
CA THR A 415 -24.26 22.66 24.50
C THR A 415 -24.06 21.32 23.80
N THR A 416 -25.08 20.87 23.07
CA THR A 416 -25.01 19.68 22.18
C THR A 416 -24.08 19.88 20.97
N SER A 417 -23.51 21.07 20.78
CA SER A 417 -22.77 21.48 19.59
C SER A 417 -21.29 21.81 19.85
N ASP A 418 -20.67 21.22 20.87
CA ASP A 418 -19.23 21.39 21.18
C ASP A 418 -18.84 22.83 21.56
N THR A 419 -19.81 23.63 21.99
CA THR A 419 -19.60 25.02 22.43
C THR A 419 -19.98 25.19 23.89
N LEU A 420 -19.17 25.96 24.63
CA LEU A 420 -19.47 26.33 26.00
C LEU A 420 -20.36 27.58 26.03
N GLU A 421 -21.32 27.65 26.94
CA GLU A 421 -22.12 28.84 27.17
C GLU A 421 -21.87 29.39 28.58
N LEU A 422 -21.65 30.70 28.66
CA LEU A 422 -21.63 31.43 29.92
C LEU A 422 -23.01 32.03 30.19
N ASN A 423 -23.81 31.27 30.94
CA ASN A 423 -25.18 31.63 31.25
C ASN A 423 -25.28 32.50 32.51
N ARG A 424 -26.25 33.42 32.51
CA ARG A 424 -26.53 34.31 33.65
C ARG A 424 -27.05 33.50 34.84
N ARG A 425 -26.53 33.82 36.04
CA ARG A 425 -27.21 33.49 37.31
C ARG A 425 -27.68 34.78 37.98
N THR A 426 -29.00 34.97 38.07
CA THR A 426 -29.58 36.14 38.74
C THR A 426 -29.47 36.02 40.25
N ILE A 427 -28.68 36.90 40.88
CA ILE A 427 -28.72 37.09 42.34
C ILE A 427 -29.72 38.21 42.65
N VAL A 428 -30.74 37.88 43.44
CA VAL A 428 -31.72 38.86 43.94
C VAL A 428 -31.16 39.47 45.22
N ARG A 429 -30.90 40.79 45.23
CA ARG A 429 -30.14 41.48 46.30
C ARG A 429 -30.68 41.26 47.72
N ASP A 430 -31.99 41.05 47.89
CA ASP A 430 -32.60 40.92 49.21
C ASP A 430 -32.89 39.48 49.64
N ARG A 431 -32.53 38.49 48.81
CA ARG A 431 -32.86 37.07 49.04
C ARG A 431 -31.62 36.18 48.97
N VAL A 432 -31.47 35.26 49.92
CA VAL A 432 -30.39 34.28 49.97
C VAL A 432 -30.30 33.53 48.64
N PRO A 433 -29.17 33.59 47.91
CA PRO A 433 -29.00 32.87 46.66
C PRO A 433 -28.71 31.39 46.91
N ASN A 434 -28.95 30.57 45.89
CA ASN A 434 -28.43 29.21 45.87
C ASN A 434 -26.94 29.27 45.48
N VAL A 435 -26.05 28.86 46.38
CA VAL A 435 -24.60 28.84 46.18
C VAL A 435 -24.03 27.42 46.08
N VAL A 436 -24.90 26.39 46.06
CA VAL A 436 -24.47 25.01 45.83
C VAL A 436 -23.77 24.89 44.47
N GLY A 437 -22.62 24.21 44.46
CA GLY A 437 -21.72 24.06 43.31
C GLY A 437 -20.62 25.13 43.19
N MET A 438 -20.70 26.24 43.93
CA MET A 438 -19.69 27.30 43.90
C MET A 438 -18.45 26.93 44.72
N GLY A 439 -17.29 27.49 44.31
CA GLY A 439 -16.11 27.54 45.16
C GLY A 439 -16.34 28.42 46.39
N LEU A 440 -15.69 28.11 47.51
CA LEU A 440 -15.89 28.82 48.77
C LEU A 440 -15.69 30.34 48.64
N ARG A 441 -14.66 30.77 47.88
CA ARG A 441 -14.33 32.18 47.69
C ARG A 441 -15.49 32.96 47.04
N ASP A 442 -16.08 32.39 45.99
CA ASP A 442 -17.21 33.00 45.28
C ASP A 442 -18.47 32.99 46.14
N ALA A 443 -18.75 31.88 46.83
CA ALA A 443 -19.88 31.76 47.73
C ALA A 443 -19.82 32.78 48.88
N LEU A 444 -18.65 32.96 49.50
CA LEU A 444 -18.42 33.96 50.55
C LEU A 444 -18.62 35.37 50.01
N TYR A 445 -18.00 35.70 48.87
CA TYR A 445 -18.12 37.02 48.26
C TYR A 445 -19.58 37.40 48.03
N ILE A 446 -20.41 36.48 47.56
CA ILE A 446 -21.83 36.74 47.33
C ILE A 446 -22.57 36.96 48.65
N LEU A 447 -22.45 36.00 49.58
CA LEU A 447 -23.27 35.98 50.78
C LEU A 447 -22.90 37.11 51.75
N GLU A 448 -21.62 37.40 51.93
CA GLU A 448 -21.16 38.46 52.85
C GLU A 448 -21.48 39.85 52.32
N ASN A 449 -21.38 40.08 51.00
CA ASN A 449 -21.84 41.34 50.39
C ASN A 449 -23.35 41.56 50.52
N MET A 450 -24.13 40.51 50.81
CA MET A 450 -25.56 40.60 51.10
C MET A 450 -25.86 40.80 52.60
N GLY A 451 -24.82 40.94 53.42
CA GLY A 451 -24.95 41.16 54.87
C GLY A 451 -25.29 39.90 55.67
N LEU A 452 -24.99 38.71 55.14
CA LEU A 452 -25.03 37.44 55.87
C LEU A 452 -23.69 37.19 56.57
N LYS A 453 -23.73 36.58 57.75
CA LYS A 453 -22.54 36.04 58.40
C LYS A 453 -22.40 34.57 58.02
N VAL A 454 -21.30 34.19 57.38
CA VAL A 454 -21.12 32.82 56.87
C VAL A 454 -20.25 31.98 57.79
N GLU A 455 -20.74 30.82 58.19
CA GLU A 455 -19.95 29.77 58.85
C GLU A 455 -19.68 28.64 57.88
N VAL A 456 -18.47 28.06 57.92
CA VAL A 456 -18.04 27.08 56.92
C VAL A 456 -17.60 25.80 57.62
N SER A 457 -17.98 24.65 57.07
CA SER A 457 -17.56 23.33 57.54
C SER A 457 -17.18 22.44 56.36
N GLY A 458 -15.99 21.84 56.39
CA GLY A 458 -15.46 20.99 55.32
C GLY A 458 -14.42 21.68 54.43
N PHE A 459 -14.08 21.04 53.32
CA PHE A 459 -13.16 21.53 52.28
C PHE A 459 -13.73 21.20 50.89
N GLY A 460 -13.44 22.01 49.88
CA GLY A 460 -13.94 21.82 48.51
C GLY A 460 -15.03 22.82 48.11
N LYS A 461 -16.02 22.35 47.35
CA LYS A 461 -17.13 23.18 46.83
C LYS A 461 -18.31 23.15 47.77
N VAL A 462 -19.22 24.12 47.69
CA VAL A 462 -20.45 24.10 48.48
C VAL A 462 -21.35 22.95 48.03
N VAL A 463 -21.52 21.93 48.87
CA VAL A 463 -22.47 20.83 48.65
C VAL A 463 -23.83 21.11 49.27
N ARG A 464 -23.87 21.94 50.32
CA ARG A 464 -25.11 22.29 51.03
C ARG A 464 -25.01 23.63 51.75
N GLN A 465 -26.12 24.36 51.82
CA GLN A 465 -26.30 25.57 52.62
C GLN A 465 -27.42 25.39 53.64
N SER A 466 -27.31 26.01 54.82
CA SER A 466 -28.28 25.86 55.90
C SER A 466 -29.57 26.65 55.72
N ILE A 467 -29.55 27.71 54.91
CA ILE A 467 -30.71 28.56 54.63
C ILE A 467 -31.20 28.30 53.21
N ILE A 468 -32.51 28.09 53.07
CA ILE A 468 -33.16 27.82 51.79
C ILE A 468 -33.00 29.04 50.86
N PRO A 469 -32.60 28.85 49.59
CA PRO A 469 -32.57 29.92 48.61
C PRO A 469 -33.92 30.64 48.50
N GLY A 470 -33.90 31.96 48.39
CA GLY A 470 -35.10 32.79 48.31
C GLY A 470 -35.55 33.41 49.65
N THR A 471 -35.04 32.96 50.79
CA THR A 471 -35.29 33.60 52.11
C THR A 471 -34.70 35.01 52.16
N PHE A 472 -35.26 35.95 52.93
CA PHE A 472 -34.66 37.28 53.11
C PHE A 472 -33.23 37.18 53.68
N ALA A 473 -32.27 37.94 53.14
CA ALA A 473 -30.85 37.75 53.45
C ALA A 473 -30.33 38.52 54.68
N LYS A 474 -30.96 39.63 55.08
CA LYS A 474 -30.32 40.59 55.99
C LYS A 474 -30.16 40.06 57.43
N GLY A 475 -28.93 40.11 57.97
CA GLY A 475 -28.63 39.95 59.40
C GLY A 475 -28.68 38.50 59.93
N GLN A 476 -28.66 37.51 59.05
CA GLN A 476 -28.71 36.08 59.43
C GLN A 476 -27.33 35.42 59.38
N THR A 477 -27.15 34.37 60.17
CA THR A 477 -25.99 33.48 60.10
C THR A 477 -26.32 32.27 59.22
N LEU A 478 -25.56 32.05 58.15
CA LEU A 478 -25.73 30.94 57.21
C LEU A 478 -24.53 30.00 57.30
N ARG A 479 -24.78 28.69 57.47
CA ARG A 479 -23.72 27.68 57.48
C ARG A 479 -23.62 26.97 56.12
N LEU A 480 -22.42 26.96 55.55
CA LEU A 480 -22.05 26.21 54.34
C LEU A 480 -21.35 24.92 54.72
N TYR A 481 -21.72 23.84 54.03
CA TYR A 481 -21.06 22.55 54.09
C TYR A 481 -20.34 22.34 52.76
N LEU A 482 -19.04 22.08 52.84
CA LEU A 482 -18.17 21.85 51.70
C LEU A 482 -17.86 20.37 51.54
N GLY A 483 -17.73 19.91 50.31
CA GLY A 483 -17.37 18.53 49.95
C GLY A 483 -16.76 18.42 48.56
#